data_AF-A0A5J4SPV0-F1
#
_entry.id   AF-A0A5J4SPV0-F1
#
_cell.length_a   1.000
_cell.length_b   1.000
_cell.length_c   1.000
_cell.angle_alpha   90.00
_cell.angle_beta   90.00
_cell.angle_gamma   90.00
#
_symmetry.space_group_name_H-M   'P 1'
#
loop_
_entity.id
_entity.type
_entity.pdbx_description
1 polymer ?
#
loop_
_entity_poly.entity_id
_entity_poly.type
_entity_poly.pdbx_seq_one_letter_code
_entity_poly.pdbx_strand_id
1 'polypeptide(L)'
;MRYIKLKTEEGIVKIGIVKLILKYYLCLKKVMDCPRCGSLNYRKDGFVQSRQRYECKECRYHYTVAKKSDVKSAETRRKALEMYLEGPGFRATGRLLQISYGTVYAWVKAWGAQVDLPGKKEEVAFMELDEMHTHVGSKKHYCCYC
;
A
#
# COMPACT_ATOMS: atom_id res chain seq x y z
N MET A 1 -11.02 -11.96 -51.22
CA MET A 1 -9.91 -11.69 -50.26
C MET A 1 -9.06 -10.57 -50.85
N ARG A 2 -8.65 -9.48 -50.21
CA ARG A 2 -8.89 -8.83 -48.91
C ARG A 2 -8.66 -7.34 -49.22
N TYR A 3 -9.63 -6.48 -48.94
CA TYR A 3 -9.45 -5.03 -49.03
C TYR A 3 -8.52 -4.59 -47.89
N ILE A 4 -7.25 -4.31 -48.19
CA ILE A 4 -6.35 -3.64 -47.24
C ILE A 4 -6.49 -2.14 -47.48
N LYS A 5 -7.39 -1.51 -46.72
CA LYS A 5 -7.48 -0.05 -46.60
C LYS A 5 -6.11 0.47 -46.16
N LEU A 6 -5.36 1.10 -47.07
CA LEU A 6 -4.22 1.94 -46.76
C LEU A 6 -4.72 3.07 -45.84
N LYS A 7 -4.48 2.92 -44.53
CA LYS A 7 -4.68 4.01 -43.58
C LYS A 7 -3.63 5.06 -43.91
N THR A 8 -4.08 6.18 -44.47
CA THR A 8 -3.28 7.37 -44.74
C THR A 8 -2.48 7.76 -43.49
N GLU A 9 -1.21 8.09 -43.65
CA GLU A 9 -0.28 8.47 -42.58
C GLU A 9 -0.85 9.62 -41.72
N GLU A 10 -1.64 10.50 -42.34
CA GLU A 10 -2.42 11.56 -41.67
C GLU A 10 -3.34 11.03 -40.55
N GLY A 11 -3.92 9.84 -40.72
CA GLY A 11 -4.79 9.20 -39.74
C GLY A 11 -4.03 8.71 -38.50
N ILE A 12 -2.77 8.27 -38.67
CA ILE A 12 -1.91 7.81 -37.55
C ILE A 12 -1.46 9.01 -36.71
N VAL A 13 -1.07 10.12 -37.36
CA VAL A 13 -0.67 11.36 -36.68
C VAL A 13 -1.84 11.97 -35.90
N LYS A 14 -3.05 12.00 -36.48
CA LYS A 14 -4.27 12.48 -35.79
C LYS A 14 -4.61 11.63 -34.55
N ILE A 15 -4.49 10.29 -34.61
CA ILE A 15 -4.69 9.42 -33.45
C ILE A 15 -3.65 9.67 -32.35
N GLY A 16 -2.39 9.91 -32.72
CA GLY A 16 -1.31 10.24 -31.79
C GLY A 16 -1.56 11.55 -31.03
N ILE A 17 -1.95 12.60 -31.74
CA ILE A 17 -2.29 13.91 -31.17
C ILE A 17 -3.52 13.81 -30.28
N VAL A 18 -4.58 13.12 -30.71
CA VAL A 18 -5.78 12.91 -29.88
C VAL A 18 -5.44 12.13 -28.62
N LYS A 19 -4.59 11.10 -28.67
CA LYS A 19 -4.11 10.39 -27.46
C LYS A 19 -3.30 11.29 -26.53
N LEU A 20 -2.45 12.17 -27.08
CA LEU A 20 -1.66 13.14 -26.32
C LEU A 20 -2.55 14.17 -25.63
N ILE A 21 -3.54 14.72 -26.36
CA ILE A 21 -4.54 15.64 -25.83
C ILE A 21 -5.40 14.93 -24.79
N LEU A 22 -5.89 13.70 -25.05
CA LEU A 22 -6.66 12.94 -24.07
C LEU A 22 -5.84 12.69 -22.81
N LYS A 23 -4.58 12.30 -22.94
CA LYS A 23 -3.64 12.11 -21.81
C LYS A 23 -3.40 13.42 -21.05
N TYR A 24 -3.30 14.55 -21.76
CA TYR A 24 -3.15 15.88 -21.17
C TYR A 24 -4.42 16.32 -20.43
N TYR A 25 -5.59 16.12 -21.01
CA TYR A 25 -6.90 16.39 -20.40
C TYR A 25 -7.19 15.46 -19.21
N LEU A 26 -6.86 14.17 -19.31
CA LEU A 26 -6.92 13.23 -18.18
C LEU A 26 -5.93 13.59 -17.07
N CYS A 27 -4.76 14.13 -17.41
CA CYS A 27 -3.79 14.63 -16.44
C CYS A 27 -4.30 15.89 -15.72
N LEU A 28 -4.96 16.81 -16.43
CA LEU A 28 -5.53 18.04 -15.87
C LEU A 28 -6.81 17.81 -15.06
N LYS A 29 -7.67 16.88 -15.52
CA LYS A 29 -8.95 16.56 -14.89
C LYS A 29 -8.79 15.49 -13.81
N LYS A 30 -7.69 15.56 -13.06
CA LYS A 30 -7.52 14.78 -11.83
C LYS A 30 -8.60 15.25 -10.87
N VAL A 31 -9.73 14.57 -10.91
CA VAL A 31 -10.82 14.74 -9.95
C VAL A 31 -10.23 14.29 -8.62
N MET A 32 -9.84 15.25 -7.79
CA MET A 32 -9.19 14.98 -6.51
C MET A 32 -10.28 14.71 -5.49
N ASP A 33 -10.73 13.46 -5.43
CA ASP A 33 -11.53 12.96 -4.31
C ASP A 33 -10.78 13.25 -3.00
N CYS A 34 -11.54 13.60 -1.97
CA CYS A 34 -10.93 13.84 -0.67
C CYS A 34 -10.31 12.53 -0.16
N PRO A 35 -9.00 12.48 0.15
CA PRO A 35 -8.33 11.26 0.63
C PRO A 35 -8.91 10.68 1.92
N ARG A 36 -9.70 11.46 2.67
CA ARG A 36 -10.29 11.04 3.94
C ARG A 36 -11.70 10.49 3.79
N CYS A 37 -12.54 11.13 2.96
CA CYS A 37 -13.98 10.81 2.87
C CYS A 37 -14.46 10.48 1.45
N GLY A 38 -13.62 10.60 0.43
CA GLY A 38 -13.98 10.35 -0.96
C GLY A 38 -14.86 11.43 -1.61
N SER A 39 -15.22 12.50 -0.88
CA SER A 39 -16.06 13.58 -1.40
C SER A 39 -15.45 14.26 -2.63
N LEU A 40 -16.28 14.64 -3.59
CA LEU A 40 -15.89 15.47 -4.73
C LEU A 40 -15.97 16.98 -4.44
N ASN A 41 -16.57 17.34 -3.31
CA ASN A 41 -16.80 18.72 -2.90
C ASN A 41 -15.58 19.31 -2.20
N TYR A 42 -14.75 20.03 -2.95
CA TYR A 42 -13.56 20.72 -2.42
C TYR A 42 -13.49 22.19 -2.86
N ARG A 43 -12.69 22.98 -2.14
CA ARG A 43 -12.27 24.34 -2.53
C ARG A 43 -10.75 24.43 -2.57
N LYS A 44 -10.20 25.33 -3.39
CA LYS A 44 -8.78 25.67 -3.36
C LYS A 44 -8.49 26.44 -2.06
N ASP A 45 -7.40 26.10 -1.39
CA ASP A 45 -7.00 26.62 -0.08
C ASP A 45 -5.49 26.95 -0.07
N GLY A 46 -5.10 27.90 -0.92
CA GLY A 46 -3.71 28.37 -1.03
C GLY A 46 -2.73 27.37 -1.63
N PHE A 47 -1.44 27.62 -1.43
CA PHE A 47 -0.33 26.82 -1.94
C PHE A 47 0.62 26.41 -0.82
N VAL A 48 1.11 25.17 -0.86
CA VAL A 48 2.14 24.65 0.04
C VAL A 48 3.25 24.02 -0.79
N GLN A 49 4.50 24.42 -0.57
CA GLN A 49 5.68 23.93 -1.32
C GLN A 49 5.45 23.99 -2.85
N SER A 50 4.99 25.13 -3.37
CA SER A 50 4.64 25.35 -4.78
C SER A 50 3.54 24.45 -5.37
N ARG A 51 2.83 23.69 -4.52
CA ARG A 51 1.71 22.83 -4.94
C ARG A 51 0.39 23.37 -4.42
N GLN A 52 -0.66 23.24 -5.22
CA GLN A 52 -2.01 23.67 -4.86
C GLN A 52 -2.52 22.85 -3.67
N ARG A 53 -2.96 23.53 -2.61
CA ARG A 53 -3.67 22.92 -1.46
C ARG A 53 -5.17 23.07 -1.66
N TYR A 54 -5.91 22.07 -1.20
CA TYR A 54 -7.36 21.97 -1.29
C TYR A 54 -7.94 21.68 0.09
N GLU A 55 -9.15 22.17 0.36
CA GLU A 55 -9.96 21.85 1.54
C GLU A 55 -11.23 21.13 1.09
N CYS A 56 -11.51 19.99 1.70
CA CYS A 56 -12.79 19.30 1.54
C CYS A 56 -13.89 20.05 2.31
N LYS A 57 -15.03 20.32 1.66
CA LYS A 57 -16.16 21.00 2.30
C LYS A 57 -16.93 20.12 3.28
N GLU A 58 -16.91 18.81 3.08
CA GLU A 58 -17.64 17.84 3.92
C GLU A 58 -16.90 17.52 5.22
N CYS A 59 -15.60 17.18 5.14
CA CYS A 59 -14.81 16.79 6.31
C CYS A 59 -13.79 17.85 6.78
N ARG A 60 -13.74 19.03 6.14
CA ARG A 60 -12.79 20.12 6.43
C ARG A 60 -11.31 19.72 6.36
N TYR A 61 -10.99 18.58 5.75
CA TYR A 61 -9.63 18.09 5.63
C TYR A 61 -8.88 18.85 4.54
N HIS A 62 -7.64 19.26 4.85
CA HIS A 62 -6.76 19.93 3.91
C HIS A 62 -5.77 18.95 3.28
N TYR A 63 -5.64 18.99 1.96
CA TYR A 63 -4.78 18.07 1.21
C TYR A 63 -4.22 18.70 -0.06
N THR A 64 -3.00 18.31 -0.41
CA THR A 64 -2.30 18.81 -1.62
C THR A 64 -2.34 17.79 -2.76
N VAL A 65 -2.49 16.50 -2.41
CA VAL A 65 -2.55 15.37 -3.33
C VAL A 65 -3.65 14.41 -2.90
N ALA A 66 -4.31 13.76 -3.84
CA ALA A 66 -5.39 12.79 -3.58
C ALA A 66 -4.84 11.51 -2.95
N LYS A 67 -3.61 11.11 -3.29
CA LYS A 67 -2.89 10.02 -2.63
C LYS A 67 -1.47 10.46 -2.34
N LYS A 68 -0.99 10.26 -1.11
CA LYS A 68 0.43 10.34 -0.80
C LYS A 68 1.14 9.20 -1.53
N SER A 69 2.20 9.49 -2.27
CA SER A 69 3.00 8.50 -3.00
C SER A 69 3.55 7.39 -2.09
N ASP A 70 3.73 7.70 -0.80
CA ASP A 70 4.30 6.79 0.19
C ASP A 70 3.29 5.75 0.69
N VAL A 71 1.99 5.94 0.42
CA VAL A 71 0.95 5.03 0.87
C VAL A 71 0.83 3.89 -0.14
N LYS A 72 1.37 2.74 0.23
CA LYS A 72 1.24 1.49 -0.53
C LYS A 72 -0.20 0.98 -0.48
N SER A 73 -0.63 0.24 -1.51
CA SER A 73 -2.00 -0.29 -1.57
C SER A 73 -2.26 -1.29 -0.44
N ALA A 74 -3.53 -1.40 -0.02
CA ALA A 74 -3.95 -2.40 0.97
C ALA A 74 -3.62 -3.83 0.51
N GLU A 75 -3.73 -4.11 -0.78
CA GLU A 75 -3.35 -5.39 -1.40
C GLU A 75 -1.87 -5.72 -1.18
N THR A 76 -1.00 -4.72 -1.31
CA THR A 76 0.44 -4.90 -1.13
C THR A 76 0.76 -5.15 0.35
N ARG A 77 0.06 -4.48 1.26
CA ARG A 77 0.15 -4.75 2.70
C ARG A 77 -0.30 -6.17 3.04
N ARG A 78 -1.41 -6.65 2.45
CA ARG A 78 -1.91 -8.02 2.64
C ARG A 78 -0.89 -9.05 2.14
N LYS A 79 -0.36 -8.86 0.94
CA LYS A 79 0.65 -9.74 0.35
C LYS A 79 1.94 -9.78 1.17
N ALA A 80 2.35 -8.64 1.75
CA ALA A 80 3.50 -8.59 2.65
C ALA A 80 3.30 -9.43 3.92
N LEU A 81 2.08 -9.46 4.45
CA LEU A 81 1.72 -10.28 5.62
C LEU A 81 1.64 -11.77 5.26
N GLU A 82 1.03 -12.12 4.13
CA GLU A 82 1.00 -13.51 3.63
C GLU A 82 2.42 -14.07 3.49
N MET A 83 3.31 -13.34 2.82
CA MET A 83 4.72 -13.74 2.72
C MET A 83 5.38 -13.84 4.10
N TYR A 84 5.08 -12.96 5.06
CA TYR A 84 5.66 -13.10 6.39
C TYR A 84 5.25 -14.43 7.07
N LEU A 85 4.00 -14.87 6.89
CA LEU A 85 3.49 -16.13 7.42
C LEU A 85 4.09 -17.36 6.71
N GLU A 86 4.46 -17.24 5.43
CA GLU A 86 5.14 -18.29 4.67
C GLU A 86 6.60 -18.53 5.11
N GLY A 87 7.20 -17.62 5.88
CA GLY A 87 8.58 -17.73 6.37
C GLY A 87 9.70 -16.90 5.71
N PRO A 88 9.56 -16.19 4.56
CA PRO A 88 10.59 -15.25 4.14
C PRO A 88 10.78 -14.10 5.13
N GLY A 89 12.04 -13.85 5.49
CA GLY A 89 12.40 -12.74 6.37
C GLY A 89 12.12 -11.37 5.75
N PHE A 90 11.99 -10.34 6.59
CA PHE A 90 11.59 -8.97 6.19
C PHE A 90 12.35 -8.39 4.99
N ARG A 91 13.65 -8.70 4.88
CA ARG A 91 14.50 -8.24 3.76
C ARG A 91 14.14 -8.92 2.45
N ALA A 92 13.81 -10.22 2.47
CA ALA A 92 13.40 -10.95 1.27
C ALA A 92 12.05 -10.43 0.76
N THR A 93 11.08 -10.28 1.67
CA THR A 93 9.76 -9.70 1.39
C THR A 93 9.87 -8.27 0.84
N GLY A 94 10.74 -7.44 1.42
CA GLY A 94 11.00 -6.08 0.94
C GLY A 94 11.57 -6.05 -0.48
N ARG A 95 12.52 -6.95 -0.82
CA ARG A 95 13.05 -7.06 -2.19
C ARG A 95 11.99 -7.50 -3.19
N LEU A 96 11.16 -8.49 -2.83
CA LEU A 96 10.09 -9.01 -3.69
C LEU A 96 9.01 -7.96 -4.00
N LEU A 97 8.64 -7.13 -3.01
CA LEU A 97 7.62 -6.10 -3.18
C LEU A 97 8.17 -4.71 -3.55
N GLN A 98 9.49 -4.56 -3.65
CA GLN A 98 10.17 -3.27 -3.83
C GLN A 98 9.75 -2.23 -2.77
N ILE A 99 9.70 -2.69 -1.52
CA ILE A 99 9.36 -1.90 -0.33
C ILE A 99 10.50 -1.97 0.66
N SER A 100 10.70 -0.90 1.45
CA SER A 100 11.70 -0.91 2.51
C SER A 100 11.38 -2.01 3.53
N TYR A 101 12.41 -2.74 3.99
CA TYR A 101 12.24 -3.75 5.03
C TYR A 101 11.61 -3.17 6.31
N GLY A 102 11.88 -1.89 6.61
CA GLY A 102 11.32 -1.19 7.77
C GLY A 102 9.81 -0.99 7.66
N THR A 103 9.29 -0.75 6.45
CA THR A 103 7.84 -0.68 6.22
C THR A 103 7.17 -2.03 6.46
N VAL A 104 7.77 -3.13 5.98
CA VAL A 104 7.27 -4.48 6.22
C VAL A 104 7.26 -4.79 7.72
N TYR A 105 8.36 -4.48 8.42
CA TYR A 105 8.47 -4.64 9.87
C TYR A 105 7.39 -3.85 10.63
N ALA A 106 7.18 -2.59 10.26
CA ALA A 106 6.16 -1.75 10.90
C ALA A 106 4.74 -2.33 10.72
N TRP A 107 4.44 -2.90 9.55
CA TRP A 107 3.14 -3.55 9.30
C TRP A 107 2.95 -4.83 10.11
N VAL A 108 3.98 -5.68 10.18
CA VAL A 108 3.93 -6.92 10.97
C VAL A 108 3.77 -6.59 12.46
N LYS A 109 4.51 -5.62 12.98
CA LYS A 109 4.35 -5.15 14.38
C LYS A 109 2.94 -4.62 14.64
N ALA A 110 2.42 -3.78 13.74
CA ALA A 110 1.07 -3.22 13.89
C ALA A 110 -0.02 -4.30 13.80
N TRP A 111 0.19 -5.36 13.02
CA TRP A 111 -0.71 -6.50 12.94
C TRP A 111 -0.64 -7.36 14.20
N GLY A 112 0.56 -7.68 14.69
CA GLY A 112 0.74 -8.46 15.93
C GLY A 112 0.11 -7.78 17.15
N ALA A 113 0.07 -6.45 17.20
CA ALA A 113 -0.61 -5.71 18.27
C ALA A 113 -2.15 -5.75 18.20
N GLN A 114 -2.72 -6.16 17.06
CA GLN A 114 -4.18 -6.29 16.87
C GLN A 114 -4.69 -7.71 17.10
N VAL A 115 -3.79 -8.70 17.11
CA VAL A 115 -4.16 -10.10 17.28
C VAL A 115 -4.29 -10.39 18.77
N ASP A 116 -5.52 -10.53 19.24
CA ASP A 116 -5.78 -11.14 20.55
C ASP A 116 -5.57 -12.65 20.45
N LEU A 117 -4.60 -13.15 21.20
CA LEU A 117 -4.40 -14.59 21.33
C LEU A 117 -5.55 -15.18 22.14
N PRO A 118 -6.16 -16.29 21.70
CA PRO A 118 -7.23 -16.92 22.45
C PRO A 118 -6.69 -17.42 23.80
N GLY A 119 -7.13 -16.78 24.89
CA GLY A 119 -6.88 -17.28 26.24
C GLY A 119 -7.76 -18.49 26.51
N LYS A 120 -7.17 -19.67 26.75
CA LYS A 120 -7.92 -20.83 27.22
C LYS A 120 -8.46 -20.57 28.63
N LYS A 121 -9.77 -20.75 28.82
CA LYS A 121 -10.46 -20.63 30.12
C LYS A 121 -10.80 -21.99 30.76
N GLU A 122 -10.54 -23.09 30.06
CA GLU A 122 -10.89 -24.44 30.51
C GLU A 122 -9.67 -25.17 31.05
N GLU A 123 -9.87 -25.93 32.12
CA GLU A 123 -8.83 -26.80 32.69
C GLU A 123 -8.46 -27.89 31.68
N VAL A 124 -7.20 -27.86 31.24
CA VAL A 124 -6.68 -28.83 30.27
C VAL A 124 -6.17 -30.05 31.04
N ALA A 125 -6.81 -31.21 30.85
CA ALA A 125 -6.47 -32.44 31.57
C ALA A 125 -5.08 -33.01 31.21
N PHE A 126 -4.59 -32.74 29.99
CA PHE A 126 -3.29 -33.18 29.51
C PHE A 126 -2.77 -32.22 28.44
N MET A 127 -1.53 -31.75 28.57
CA MET A 127 -0.86 -30.87 27.61
C MET A 127 0.57 -31.38 27.41
N GLU A 128 0.90 -31.77 26.19
CA GLU A 128 2.29 -32.06 25.80
C GLU A 128 2.93 -30.76 25.31
N LEU A 129 4.10 -30.45 25.85
CA LEU A 129 4.93 -29.35 25.40
C LEU A 129 5.97 -29.90 24.44
N ASP A 130 6.02 -29.36 23.22
CA ASP A 130 7.05 -29.68 22.25
C ASP A 130 8.21 -28.68 22.38
N GLU A 131 9.44 -29.17 22.49
CA GLU A 131 10.62 -28.32 22.63
C GLU A 131 11.05 -27.75 21.27
N MET A 132 10.84 -26.45 21.08
CA MET A 132 11.29 -25.76 19.88
C MET A 132 12.56 -24.95 20.16
N HIS A 133 13.70 -25.45 19.69
CA HIS A 133 14.98 -24.75 19.83
C HIS A 133 15.14 -23.68 18.76
N THR A 134 14.99 -22.40 19.14
CA THR A 134 15.27 -21.25 18.26
C THR A 134 16.40 -20.40 18.81
N HIS A 135 17.48 -20.24 18.05
CA HIS A 135 18.59 -19.36 18.44
C HIS A 135 18.20 -17.89 18.24
N VAL A 136 17.73 -17.25 19.30
CA VAL A 136 17.55 -15.80 19.35
C VAL A 136 18.91 -15.18 19.65
N GLY A 137 19.38 -14.29 18.78
CA GLY A 137 20.68 -13.62 18.89
C GLY A 137 20.72 -12.64 20.06
N SER A 138 20.74 -13.16 21.29
CA SER A 138 21.03 -12.40 22.49
C SER A 138 22.54 -12.43 22.70
N LYS A 139 23.23 -11.30 22.53
CA LYS A 139 24.51 -11.13 23.23
C LYS A 139 24.17 -11.05 24.72
N LYS A 140 24.29 -12.21 25.39
CA LYS A 140 24.07 -12.51 26.80
C LYS A 140 22.66 -13.02 27.14
N HIS A 141 22.66 -14.18 27.80
CA HIS A 141 21.53 -14.94 28.36
C HIS A 141 20.78 -15.84 27.37
N TYR A 142 21.18 -17.12 27.36
CA TYR A 142 20.35 -18.23 26.94
C TYR A 142 19.12 -18.25 27.87
N CYS A 143 17.94 -17.96 27.34
CA CYS A 143 16.70 -18.17 28.05
C CYS A 143 16.19 -19.56 27.65
N CYS A 144 16.51 -20.55 28.48
CA CYS A 144 15.84 -21.84 28.49
C CYS A 144 14.54 -21.62 29.26
N TYR A 145 13.40 -21.73 28.57
CA TYR A 145 12.10 -21.76 29.26
C TYR A 145 11.87 -23.21 29.71
N CYS A 146 11.84 -23.42 31.03
CA CYS A 146 11.25 -24.61 31.66
C CYS A 146 9.72 -24.50 31.63
#